data_AF-A0A1B7NEG4-F1
#
_entry.id   AF-A0A1B7NEG4-F1
#
_cell.length_a   1.000
_cell.length_b   1.000
_cell.length_c   1.000
_cell.angle_alpha   90.00
_cell.angle_beta   90.00
_cell.angle_gamma   90.00
#
_symmetry.space_group_name_H-M   'P 1'
#
loop_
_entity.id
_entity.type
_entity.pdbx_description
1 polymer ?
#
loop_
_entity_poly.entity_id
_entity_poly.type
_entity_poly.pdbx_seq_one_letter_code
_entity_poly.pdbx_strand_id
1 'polypeptide(L)'
;MTETVIAEVTLPSIPGQTEAHAPDDSPVPLSFPAILRNPKLVDRYAHLRERPVAVHPKTSLSKAHRDEHEGKRWIRRRENAKFVDNPHITLPSRSDHAVPVPSKLPTFPIPLPPYLPRSSVLPPSAPGTRDPASAAAGLFSLSLKGARRALRTRPGARNIVGVIEGHLCAWLEGGTYPGEDEGMVFPGEKVGGREDVREVSRRAVGLVWVVGKDGTDGAFERYVVHCLARWYGVVSFSK
;
A
#
# COMPACT_ATOMS: atom_id res chain seq x y z
N MET A 1 -44.38 5.29 5.40
CA MET A 1 -44.75 6.11 6.58
C MET A 1 -43.84 5.66 7.72
N THR A 2 -42.57 6.07 7.87
CA THR A 2 -41.89 7.34 7.49
C THR A 2 -42.64 8.58 8.03
N GLU A 3 -42.03 9.68 8.50
CA GLU A 3 -40.62 10.09 8.71
C GLU A 3 -40.29 10.23 10.24
N THR A 4 -39.08 10.38 10.80
CA THR A 4 -37.69 10.67 10.34
C THR A 4 -37.21 12.14 10.41
N VAL A 5 -36.99 12.69 11.63
CA VAL A 5 -36.31 13.99 11.91
C VAL A 5 -35.46 13.82 13.20
N ILE A 6 -34.14 13.61 13.18
CA ILE A 6 -32.99 14.54 12.93
C ILE A 6 -32.97 15.76 13.87
N ALA A 7 -32.03 15.76 14.82
CA ALA A 7 -31.60 16.95 15.56
C ALA A 7 -30.30 17.50 14.93
N GLU A 8 -30.16 18.82 14.92
CA GLU A 8 -29.11 19.55 14.20
C GLU A 8 -27.86 19.80 15.08
N VAL A 9 -26.72 20.00 14.41
CA VAL A 9 -25.38 20.23 14.97
C VAL A 9 -24.86 21.56 14.41
N THR A 10 -24.12 22.36 15.19
CA THR A 10 -22.96 23.19 14.72
C THR A 10 -22.18 23.77 15.93
N LEU A 11 -20.90 24.11 15.72
CA LEU A 11 -19.90 24.55 16.72
C LEU A 11 -19.36 25.98 16.37
N PRO A 12 -18.66 26.72 17.26
CA PRO A 12 -18.13 28.10 17.00
C PRO A 12 -16.63 28.19 16.55
N SER A 13 -15.94 29.39 16.59
CA SER A 13 -14.59 29.81 16.00
C SER A 13 -13.42 30.40 16.92
N ILE A 14 -12.15 29.92 16.79
CA ILE A 14 -10.93 29.98 17.72
C ILE A 14 -9.91 31.06 17.35
N PRO A 15 -9.21 31.56 18.37
CA PRO A 15 -7.78 31.90 18.31
C PRO A 15 -6.98 31.44 19.57
N GLY A 16 -5.65 31.32 19.59
CA GLY A 16 -4.66 31.65 18.56
C GLY A 16 -3.50 32.50 19.13
N GLN A 17 -2.32 31.87 19.27
CA GLN A 17 -0.97 32.48 19.33
C GLN A 17 -0.46 33.12 20.65
N THR A 18 0.87 33.31 20.65
CA THR A 18 1.84 33.45 21.75
C THR A 18 2.85 34.57 21.40
N GLU A 19 3.81 34.86 22.29
CA GLU A 19 5.14 35.50 22.10
C GLU A 19 5.31 36.90 22.75
N ALA A 20 6.50 37.36 23.20
CA ALA A 20 7.78 36.71 23.62
C ALA A 20 8.67 37.76 24.35
N HIS A 21 9.85 37.35 24.88
CA HIS A 21 10.79 38.19 25.66
C HIS A 21 12.20 38.28 25.01
N ALA A 22 13.02 39.25 25.45
CA ALA A 22 14.36 39.58 24.91
C ALA A 22 15.55 38.76 25.53
N PRO A 23 16.78 38.79 24.96
CA PRO A 23 17.83 37.79 25.20
C PRO A 23 19.06 38.24 26.05
N ASP A 24 19.80 37.25 26.59
CA ASP A 24 21.07 37.40 27.33
C ASP A 24 22.26 36.68 26.65
N ASP A 25 23.47 37.20 26.89
CA ASP A 25 24.70 36.92 26.11
C ASP A 25 25.61 35.86 26.78
N SER A 26 25.40 34.58 26.43
CA SER A 26 26.23 33.45 26.89
C SER A 26 26.53 32.50 25.72
N PRO A 27 27.67 31.76 25.73
CA PRO A 27 28.04 30.91 24.60
C PRO A 27 26.99 29.83 24.38
N VAL A 28 26.20 30.00 23.31
CA VAL A 28 25.03 29.18 23.01
C VAL A 28 25.45 27.71 22.92
N PRO A 29 24.90 26.81 23.75
CA PRO A 29 25.19 25.39 23.66
C PRO A 29 24.60 24.87 22.34
N LEU A 30 25.46 24.72 21.33
CA LEU A 30 25.09 24.23 19.99
C LEU A 30 24.59 22.78 20.06
N SER A 31 23.33 22.62 20.41
CA SER A 31 22.65 21.33 20.44
C SER A 31 22.25 20.94 19.02
N PHE A 32 22.56 19.70 18.62
CA PHE A 32 22.10 19.18 17.33
C PHE A 32 20.57 19.24 17.24
N PRO A 33 20.00 19.73 16.12
CA PRO A 33 18.56 19.81 15.92
C PRO A 33 17.87 18.49 16.24
N ALA A 34 16.75 18.53 16.97
CA ALA A 34 16.06 17.32 17.42
C ALA A 34 15.64 16.40 16.26
N ILE A 35 15.41 16.97 15.07
CA ILE A 35 15.11 16.26 13.81
C ILE A 35 16.24 15.30 13.39
N LEU A 36 17.50 15.63 13.70
CA LEU A 36 18.68 14.80 13.39
C LEU A 36 19.05 13.84 14.54
N ARG A 37 18.35 13.90 15.68
CA ARG A 37 18.57 12.98 16.79
C ARG A 37 17.81 11.67 16.55
N ASN A 38 18.56 10.58 16.32
CA ASN A 38 17.96 9.25 16.21
C ASN A 38 17.26 8.88 17.54
N PRO A 39 15.92 8.71 17.57
CA PRO A 39 15.16 8.56 18.82
C PRO A 39 15.40 7.22 19.54
N LYS A 40 16.20 6.32 18.95
CA LYS A 40 16.59 5.03 19.54
C LYS A 40 17.90 5.09 20.34
N LEU A 41 18.58 6.24 20.36
CA LEU A 41 19.82 6.43 21.14
C LEU A 41 19.52 7.21 22.43
N VAL A 42 19.82 6.57 23.56
CA VAL A 42 19.53 7.11 24.91
C VAL A 42 20.49 8.24 25.29
N ASP A 43 21.73 8.22 24.78
CA ASP A 43 22.76 9.22 25.08
C ASP A 43 23.35 9.81 23.78
N ARG A 44 23.64 11.11 23.80
CA ARG A 44 24.21 11.88 22.67
C ARG A 44 25.63 11.43 22.32
N TYR A 45 26.39 10.92 23.29
CA TYR A 45 27.78 10.49 23.11
C TYR A 45 27.94 8.96 23.11
N ALA A 46 26.85 8.21 22.85
CA ALA A 46 26.87 6.74 22.89
C ALA A 46 27.86 6.07 21.92
N HIS A 47 28.27 6.78 20.86
CA HIS A 47 29.26 6.35 19.86
C HIS A 47 30.71 6.75 20.21
N LEU A 48 30.93 7.58 21.23
CA LEU A 48 32.24 7.94 21.76
C LEU A 48 32.68 7.06 22.95
N ARG A 49 31.79 6.19 23.45
CA ARG A 49 32.14 5.18 24.45
C ARG A 49 32.49 3.88 23.75
N GLU A 50 33.78 3.54 23.72
CA GLU A 50 34.21 2.18 23.40
C GLU A 50 33.53 1.21 24.37
N ARG A 51 32.98 0.13 23.82
CA ARG A 51 32.00 -0.72 24.51
C ARG A 51 32.71 -1.88 25.22
N PRO A 52 32.87 -1.87 26.56
CA PRO A 52 33.25 -3.08 27.26
C PRO A 52 32.11 -4.12 27.13
N VAL A 53 32.51 -5.39 27.07
CA VAL A 53 31.57 -6.50 26.88
C VAL A 53 30.82 -6.81 28.18
N ALA A 54 29.52 -7.12 28.03
CA ALA A 54 28.62 -7.81 28.96
C ALA A 54 27.70 -7.00 29.91
N VAL A 55 26.64 -7.73 30.28
CA VAL A 55 25.61 -7.52 31.31
C VAL A 55 24.63 -6.36 31.12
N HIS A 56 23.44 -6.71 30.63
CA HIS A 56 22.24 -5.85 30.71
C HIS A 56 21.73 -5.77 32.16
N PRO A 57 21.66 -4.58 32.80
CA PRO A 57 20.81 -4.41 33.97
C PRO A 57 19.34 -4.38 33.54
N LYS A 58 18.48 -5.09 34.29
CA LYS A 58 17.04 -5.12 34.04
C LYS A 58 16.45 -3.74 34.35
N THR A 59 15.89 -3.06 33.35
CA THR A 59 15.24 -1.76 33.55
C THR A 59 14.01 -1.91 34.45
N SER A 60 13.94 -1.05 35.45
CA SER A 60 12.85 -0.97 36.42
C SER A 60 11.49 -0.74 35.76
N LEU A 61 10.45 -1.20 36.44
CA LEU A 61 9.04 -1.03 36.07
C LEU A 61 8.69 0.46 35.97
N SER A 62 8.66 1.02 34.76
CA SER A 62 7.79 2.18 34.52
C SER A 62 6.35 1.71 34.73
N LYS A 63 5.54 2.52 35.43
CA LYS A 63 4.10 2.28 35.51
C LYS A 63 3.56 2.30 34.08
N ALA A 64 3.24 1.13 33.54
CA ALA A 64 2.59 1.01 32.25
C ALA A 64 1.30 1.84 32.30
N HIS A 65 1.25 2.91 31.52
CA HIS A 65 0.05 3.72 31.40
C HIS A 65 -1.04 2.78 30.90
N ARG A 66 -2.20 2.76 31.58
CA ARG A 66 -3.27 1.75 31.39
C ARG A 66 -3.84 1.71 29.95
N ASP A 67 -3.39 2.65 29.12
CA ASP A 67 -3.78 2.90 27.73
C ASP A 67 -2.84 2.28 26.68
N GLU A 68 -1.71 1.66 27.04
CA GLU A 68 -0.77 1.14 26.03
C GLU A 68 -1.38 0.01 25.17
N HIS A 69 -2.51 -0.55 25.61
CA HIS A 69 -3.33 -1.51 24.86
C HIS A 69 -4.57 -0.87 24.19
N GLU A 70 -4.82 0.43 24.38
CA GLU A 70 -5.88 1.15 23.68
C GLU A 70 -5.51 1.29 22.20
N GLY A 71 -6.25 0.60 21.33
CA GLY A 71 -5.98 0.64 19.89
C GLY A 71 -6.00 2.08 19.35
N LYS A 72 -5.15 2.40 18.36
CA LYS A 72 -4.92 3.75 17.82
C LYS A 72 -6.16 4.58 17.41
N ARG A 73 -7.35 3.96 17.32
CA ARG A 73 -8.64 4.63 17.10
C ARG A 73 -9.24 5.20 18.41
N TRP A 74 -9.06 4.50 19.53
CA TRP A 74 -9.55 4.92 20.84
C TRP A 74 -8.77 6.12 21.37
N ILE A 75 -7.44 6.07 21.33
CA ILE A 75 -6.56 7.20 21.70
C ILE A 75 -6.98 8.47 20.94
N ARG A 76 -7.17 8.38 19.61
CA ARG A 76 -7.66 9.49 18.78
C ARG A 76 -9.05 9.99 19.17
N ARG A 77 -10.00 9.11 19.50
CA ARG A 77 -11.33 9.53 19.98
C ARG A 77 -11.23 10.32 21.28
N ARG A 78 -10.37 9.87 22.20
CA ARG A 78 -10.13 10.52 23.49
C ARG A 78 -9.39 11.86 23.35
N GLU A 79 -8.45 11.96 22.41
CA GLU A 79 -7.79 13.22 22.07
C GLU A 79 -8.77 14.19 21.41
N ASN A 80 -9.58 13.73 20.44
CA ASN A 80 -10.63 14.53 19.81
C ASN A 80 -11.73 14.95 20.80
N ALA A 81 -11.99 14.18 21.86
CA ALA A 81 -12.96 14.56 22.89
C ALA A 81 -12.53 15.81 23.70
N LYS A 82 -11.23 16.11 23.77
CA LYS A 82 -10.72 17.36 24.40
C LYS A 82 -11.04 18.62 23.59
N PHE A 83 -11.54 18.44 22.37
CA PHE A 83 -11.78 19.49 21.39
C PHE A 83 -13.27 19.74 21.14
N VAL A 84 -14.17 19.17 21.97
CA VAL A 84 -15.63 19.33 21.85
C VAL A 84 -16.08 20.74 22.24
N ASP A 85 -15.60 21.25 23.37
CA ASP A 85 -15.86 22.63 23.80
C ASP A 85 -15.03 23.65 23.01
N ASN A 86 -14.08 23.17 22.20
CA ASN A 86 -13.09 24.02 21.55
C ASN A 86 -13.68 24.66 20.30
N PRO A 87 -14.01 25.95 20.35
CA PRO A 87 -14.92 26.50 19.39
C PRO A 87 -14.11 27.01 18.20
N HIS A 88 -13.59 26.16 17.31
CA HIS A 88 -13.36 26.38 15.84
C HIS A 88 -13.47 25.09 15.07
N ILE A 89 -13.58 24.01 15.81
CA ILE A 89 -13.53 22.69 15.28
C ILE A 89 -14.94 22.44 14.79
N THR A 90 -15.24 23.01 13.62
CA THR A 90 -16.47 22.78 12.91
C THR A 90 -16.47 21.34 12.43
N LEU A 91 -17.60 20.66 12.61
CA LEU A 91 -17.76 19.30 12.13
C LEU A 91 -17.87 19.34 10.60
N PRO A 92 -17.27 18.37 9.88
CA PRO A 92 -17.39 18.31 8.43
C PRO A 92 -18.86 18.35 8.01
N SER A 93 -19.19 19.31 7.17
CA SER A 93 -20.50 19.44 6.56
C SER A 93 -20.70 18.32 5.55
N ARG A 94 -21.96 18.09 5.14
CA ARG A 94 -22.26 17.14 4.06
C ARG A 94 -21.60 17.54 2.73
N SER A 95 -21.30 18.82 2.52
CA SER A 95 -20.55 19.31 1.35
C SER A 95 -19.06 18.97 1.41
N ASP A 96 -18.42 18.91 2.59
CA ASP A 96 -17.00 18.55 2.71
C ASP A 96 -16.75 17.06 2.37
N HIS A 97 -17.79 16.24 2.48
CA HIS A 97 -17.80 14.85 2.05
C HIS A 97 -18.26 14.66 0.59
N ALA A 98 -18.77 15.70 -0.07
CA ALA A 98 -19.16 15.64 -1.46
C ALA A 98 -17.90 15.74 -2.34
N VAL A 99 -17.50 14.62 -2.95
CA VAL A 99 -16.48 14.65 -4.01
C VAL A 99 -17.06 15.50 -5.15
N PRO A 100 -16.41 16.61 -5.55
CA PRO A 100 -16.91 17.45 -6.62
C PRO A 100 -16.88 16.67 -7.94
N VAL A 101 -18.05 16.23 -8.39
CA VAL A 101 -18.21 15.57 -9.68
C VAL A 101 -17.99 16.66 -10.75
N PRO A 102 -17.06 16.47 -11.71
CA PRO A 102 -16.81 17.48 -12.74
C PRO A 102 -18.09 17.69 -13.57
N SER A 103 -18.69 18.86 -13.44
CA SER A 103 -19.86 19.25 -14.22
C SER A 103 -19.44 19.42 -15.68
N LYS A 104 -19.90 18.48 -16.52
CA LYS A 104 -19.67 18.53 -17.97
C LYS A 104 -20.57 19.60 -18.61
N LEU A 105 -20.22 20.87 -18.42
CA LEU A 105 -20.69 21.92 -19.31
C LEU A 105 -20.18 21.58 -20.72
N PRO A 106 -21.04 21.54 -21.76
CA PRO A 106 -20.60 21.29 -23.11
C PRO A 106 -19.68 22.44 -23.54
N THR A 107 -18.43 22.11 -23.89
CA THR A 107 -17.42 23.10 -24.34
C THR A 107 -17.81 23.79 -25.65
N PHE A 108 -18.77 23.23 -26.39
CA PHE A 108 -19.25 23.74 -27.66
C PHE A 108 -20.76 24.04 -27.61
N PRO A 109 -21.22 25.09 -28.30
CA PRO A 109 -22.64 25.37 -28.43
C PRO A 109 -23.37 24.21 -29.13
N ILE A 110 -24.65 24.05 -28.80
CA ILE A 110 -25.56 23.07 -29.41
C ILE A 110 -26.57 23.84 -30.28
N PRO A 111 -26.71 23.54 -31.57
CA PRO A 111 -25.99 22.51 -32.34
C PRO A 111 -24.53 22.91 -32.63
N LEU A 112 -23.69 21.89 -32.85
CA LEU A 112 -22.29 22.08 -33.25
C LEU A 112 -22.22 22.92 -34.54
N PRO A 113 -21.36 23.95 -34.63
CA PRO A 113 -21.26 24.78 -35.83
C PRO A 113 -20.91 23.96 -37.08
N PRO A 114 -21.49 24.27 -38.26
CA PRO A 114 -21.41 23.41 -39.45
C PRO A 114 -19.99 23.28 -40.03
N TYR A 115 -19.07 24.16 -39.65
CA TYR A 115 -17.66 24.12 -40.06
C TYR A 115 -16.79 23.19 -39.20
N LEU A 116 -17.30 22.62 -38.11
CA LEU A 116 -16.53 21.80 -37.17
C LEU A 116 -17.01 20.33 -37.24
N PRO A 117 -16.17 19.37 -37.67
CA PRO A 117 -16.60 17.98 -37.83
C PRO A 117 -16.86 17.32 -36.47
N ARG A 118 -17.98 16.59 -36.37
CA ARG A 118 -18.38 15.88 -35.13
C ARG A 118 -17.39 14.76 -34.71
N SER A 119 -16.63 14.23 -35.67
CA SER A 119 -15.60 13.21 -35.46
C SER A 119 -14.46 13.41 -36.46
N SER A 120 -13.23 13.52 -35.98
CA SER A 120 -12.02 13.38 -36.78
C SER A 120 -11.35 12.04 -36.46
N VAL A 121 -10.81 11.37 -37.48
CA VAL A 121 -9.95 10.21 -37.26
C VAL A 121 -8.61 10.73 -36.74
N LEU A 122 -8.24 10.34 -35.52
CA LEU A 122 -6.94 10.67 -34.98
C LEU A 122 -5.87 9.92 -35.79
N PRO A 123 -4.79 10.58 -36.26
CA PRO A 123 -3.71 9.87 -36.95
C PRO A 123 -3.11 8.80 -36.03
N PRO A 124 -2.65 7.66 -36.57
CA PRO A 124 -2.06 6.59 -35.77
C PRO A 124 -0.81 7.12 -35.06
N SER A 125 -0.91 7.28 -33.74
CA SER A 125 0.21 7.70 -32.91
C SER A 125 1.23 6.57 -32.83
N ALA A 126 2.49 6.85 -33.18
CA ALA A 126 3.57 5.90 -32.96
C ALA A 126 3.67 5.60 -31.45
N PRO A 127 3.76 4.32 -31.03
CA PRO A 127 3.99 3.99 -29.63
C PRO A 127 5.36 4.53 -29.21
N GLY A 128 5.41 5.18 -28.04
CA GLY A 128 6.66 5.73 -27.51
C GLY A 128 7.71 4.64 -27.28
N THR A 129 8.99 4.98 -27.50
CA THR A 129 10.12 4.09 -27.23
C THR A 129 10.12 3.65 -25.76
N ARG A 130 10.09 2.34 -25.52
CA ARG A 130 10.09 1.75 -24.18
C ARG A 130 11.45 1.93 -23.51
N ASP A 131 11.56 2.90 -22.61
CA ASP A 131 12.73 3.04 -21.75
C ASP A 131 12.79 1.90 -20.71
N PRO A 132 13.83 1.04 -20.74
CA PRO A 132 13.97 -0.03 -19.75
C PRO A 132 14.28 0.52 -18.35
N ALA A 133 14.90 1.68 -18.20
CA ALA A 133 15.22 2.26 -16.90
C ALA A 133 13.96 2.74 -16.18
N SER A 134 13.09 3.50 -16.85
CA SER A 134 11.77 3.88 -16.31
C SER A 134 10.87 2.68 -16.06
N ALA A 135 10.90 1.66 -16.93
CA ALA A 135 10.16 0.41 -16.69
C ALA A 135 10.69 -0.36 -15.46
N ALA A 136 12.00 -0.33 -15.22
CA ALA A 136 12.64 -0.93 -14.06
C ALA A 136 12.49 -0.09 -12.77
N ALA A 137 12.32 1.23 -12.86
CA ALA A 137 12.10 2.11 -11.71
C ALA A 137 10.80 1.79 -10.95
N GLY A 138 9.82 1.19 -11.64
CA GLY A 138 8.59 0.63 -11.06
C GLY A 138 8.77 -0.73 -10.35
N LEU A 139 9.95 -1.35 -10.41
CA LEU A 139 10.28 -2.58 -9.65
C LEU A 139 10.49 -2.23 -8.17
N PHE A 140 9.42 -1.84 -7.48
CA PHE A 140 9.40 -1.69 -6.02
C PHE A 140 10.04 -2.94 -5.40
N SER A 141 11.26 -2.88 -4.90
CA SER A 141 11.99 -4.01 -4.29
C SER A 141 11.45 -4.32 -2.88
N LEU A 142 10.13 -4.50 -2.83
CA LEU A 142 9.32 -4.79 -1.67
C LEU A 142 9.95 -5.93 -0.90
N SER A 143 10.47 -5.60 0.29
CA SER A 143 11.25 -6.53 1.07
C SER A 143 10.44 -7.79 1.37
N LEU A 144 10.96 -8.93 0.93
CA LEU A 144 10.40 -10.26 1.20
C LEU A 144 10.35 -10.62 2.70
N LYS A 145 10.70 -9.70 3.60
CA LYS A 145 10.32 -9.75 5.02
C LYS A 145 8.80 -9.87 5.19
N GLY A 146 8.00 -9.21 4.36
CA GLY A 146 6.54 -9.35 4.35
C GLY A 146 6.10 -10.78 4.02
N ALA A 147 6.58 -11.32 2.90
CA ALA A 147 6.32 -12.69 2.47
C ALA A 147 6.79 -13.73 3.50
N ARG A 148 8.02 -13.60 4.00
CA ARG A 148 8.55 -14.48 5.06
C ARG A 148 7.70 -14.47 6.33
N ARG A 149 7.08 -13.34 6.70
CA ARG A 149 6.13 -13.29 7.82
C ARG A 149 4.83 -14.01 7.46
N ALA A 150 4.21 -13.68 6.32
CA ALA A 150 2.94 -14.27 5.88
C ALA A 150 3.01 -15.81 5.75
N LEU A 151 4.09 -16.32 5.15
CA LEU A 151 4.32 -17.76 4.97
C LEU A 151 4.55 -18.49 6.30
N ARG A 152 5.20 -17.87 7.30
CA ARG A 152 5.43 -18.49 8.62
C ARG A 152 4.19 -18.52 9.49
N THR A 153 3.21 -17.64 9.26
CA THR A 153 1.97 -17.57 10.05
C THR A 153 0.93 -18.61 9.62
N ARG A 154 0.99 -19.13 8.39
CA ARG A 154 -0.08 -19.98 7.83
C ARG A 154 0.36 -21.45 7.72
N PRO A 155 -0.36 -22.40 8.33
CA PRO A 155 -0.05 -23.83 8.20
C PRO A 155 -0.20 -24.27 6.73
N GLY A 156 0.61 -25.24 6.30
CA GLY A 156 0.60 -25.74 4.92
C GLY A 156 1.22 -24.83 3.87
N ALA A 157 1.59 -23.58 4.20
CA ALA A 157 2.18 -22.62 3.26
C ALA A 157 3.44 -23.16 2.55
N ARG A 158 4.29 -23.92 3.26
CA ARG A 158 5.50 -24.55 2.68
C ARG A 158 5.17 -25.49 1.51
N ASN A 159 4.06 -26.24 1.60
CA ASN A 159 3.68 -27.20 0.58
C ASN A 159 3.16 -26.49 -0.67
N ILE A 160 2.36 -25.43 -0.50
CA ILE A 160 1.86 -24.58 -1.60
C ILE A 160 3.04 -23.90 -2.30
N VAL A 161 3.99 -23.34 -1.53
CA VAL A 161 5.23 -22.75 -2.07
C VAL A 161 6.01 -23.77 -2.89
N GLY A 162 6.36 -24.93 -2.33
CA GLY A 162 7.17 -25.92 -3.03
C GLY A 162 6.51 -26.50 -4.30
N VAL A 163 5.18 -26.62 -4.31
CA VAL A 163 4.42 -27.05 -5.50
C VAL A 163 4.48 -26.01 -6.62
N ILE A 164 4.27 -24.73 -6.30
CA ILE A 164 4.30 -23.64 -7.29
C ILE A 164 5.74 -23.34 -7.74
N GLU A 165 6.69 -23.40 -6.82
CA GLU A 165 8.13 -23.24 -7.06
C GLU A 165 8.66 -24.34 -8.00
N GLY A 166 8.32 -25.61 -7.74
CA GLY A 166 8.67 -26.71 -8.64
C GLY A 166 8.08 -26.55 -10.04
N HIS A 167 6.84 -26.06 -10.16
CA HIS A 167 6.21 -25.79 -11.46
C HIS A 167 6.90 -24.65 -12.23
N LEU A 168 7.27 -23.57 -11.52
CA LEU A 168 8.03 -22.44 -12.08
C LEU A 168 9.43 -22.86 -12.54
N CYS A 169 10.16 -23.62 -11.72
CA CYS A 169 11.50 -24.12 -12.09
C CYS A 169 11.44 -25.07 -13.29
N ALA A 170 10.52 -26.04 -13.30
CA ALA A 170 10.34 -26.95 -14.43
C ALA A 170 10.00 -26.22 -15.74
N TRP A 171 9.27 -25.11 -15.68
CA TRP A 171 9.05 -24.25 -16.84
C TRP A 171 10.32 -23.49 -17.26
N LEU A 172 11.06 -22.89 -16.30
CA LEU A 172 12.30 -22.15 -16.56
C LEU A 172 13.44 -23.03 -17.10
N GLU A 173 13.50 -24.31 -16.73
CA GLU A 173 14.55 -25.26 -17.14
C GLU A 173 14.45 -25.72 -18.61
N GLY A 174 13.33 -25.43 -19.29
CA GLY A 174 13.14 -25.79 -20.71
C GLY A 174 11.71 -26.17 -21.09
N GLY A 175 10.70 -25.71 -20.35
CA GLY A 175 9.31 -25.99 -20.69
C GLY A 175 8.93 -25.42 -22.05
N THR A 176 8.41 -26.26 -22.94
CA THR A 176 7.81 -25.81 -24.21
C THR A 176 6.69 -24.82 -23.94
N TYR A 177 6.87 -23.58 -24.37
CA TYR A 177 5.76 -22.64 -24.51
C TYR A 177 5.08 -22.93 -25.85
N PRO A 178 3.74 -23.05 -25.88
CA PRO A 178 3.04 -22.97 -27.16
C PRO A 178 3.22 -21.56 -27.74
N GLY A 179 3.05 -21.43 -29.06
CA GLY A 179 3.18 -20.14 -29.75
C GLY A 179 2.18 -19.11 -29.23
N GLU A 180 2.41 -17.82 -29.53
CA GLU A 180 1.52 -16.73 -29.06
C GLU A 180 0.06 -16.86 -29.55
N ASP A 181 -0.16 -17.69 -30.58
CA ASP A 181 -1.46 -18.05 -31.16
C ASP A 181 -2.30 -19.01 -30.30
N GLU A 182 -1.70 -19.77 -29.37
CA GLU A 182 -2.47 -20.60 -28.44
C GLU A 182 -3.07 -19.76 -27.31
N GLY A 183 -4.38 -19.56 -27.40
CA GLY A 183 -5.16 -18.76 -26.45
C GLY A 183 -5.22 -19.34 -25.03
N MET A 184 -5.94 -18.63 -24.15
CA MET A 184 -6.14 -19.05 -22.76
C MET A 184 -7.04 -20.29 -22.68
N VAL A 185 -6.50 -21.41 -22.21
CA VAL A 185 -7.25 -22.68 -22.05
C VAL A 185 -7.86 -22.74 -20.65
N PHE A 186 -9.18 -22.54 -20.55
CA PHE A 186 -9.91 -22.66 -19.29
C PHE A 186 -10.45 -24.09 -19.10
N PRO A 187 -10.44 -24.65 -17.86
CA PRO A 187 -10.06 -24.03 -16.60
C PRO A 187 -8.54 -24.05 -16.30
N GLY A 188 -7.72 -24.60 -17.19
CA GLY A 188 -6.26 -24.68 -17.05
C GLY A 188 -5.75 -25.99 -16.44
N GLU A 189 -4.45 -26.21 -16.58
CA GLU A 189 -3.68 -27.33 -16.03
C GLU A 189 -3.58 -27.22 -14.49
N LYS A 190 -3.72 -28.35 -13.78
CA LYS A 190 -3.69 -28.39 -12.31
C LYS A 190 -2.25 -28.37 -11.77
N VAL A 191 -1.87 -27.31 -11.07
CA VAL A 191 -0.51 -27.15 -10.54
C VAL A 191 -0.28 -28.14 -9.38
N GLY A 192 0.57 -29.13 -9.60
CA GLY A 192 0.89 -30.18 -8.60
C GLY A 192 -0.34 -30.97 -8.12
N GLY A 193 -1.32 -31.21 -9.00
CA GLY A 193 -2.55 -31.93 -8.69
C GLY A 193 -3.57 -31.13 -7.86
N ARG A 194 -3.29 -29.87 -7.53
CA ARG A 194 -4.22 -29.01 -6.78
C ARG A 194 -5.32 -28.46 -7.69
N GLU A 195 -6.46 -28.09 -7.11
CA GLU A 195 -7.59 -27.52 -7.85
C GLU A 195 -7.73 -26.00 -7.71
N ASP A 196 -7.08 -25.42 -6.69
CA ASP A 196 -7.13 -24.01 -6.28
C ASP A 196 -6.08 -23.13 -6.98
N VAL A 197 -5.10 -23.74 -7.65
CA VAL A 197 -4.15 -23.07 -8.53
C VAL A 197 -4.09 -23.83 -9.84
N ARG A 198 -4.45 -23.16 -10.93
CA ARG A 198 -4.38 -23.71 -12.28
C ARG A 198 -3.64 -22.76 -13.20
N GLU A 199 -2.90 -23.30 -14.15
CA GLU A 199 -2.21 -22.53 -15.17
C GLU A 199 -3.00 -22.58 -16.48
N VAL A 200 -3.25 -21.43 -17.08
CA VAL A 200 -4.18 -21.25 -18.20
C VAL A 200 -3.46 -20.90 -19.51
N SER A 201 -2.24 -20.37 -19.43
CA SER A 201 -1.40 -20.07 -20.61
C SER A 201 0.06 -19.85 -20.16
N ARG A 202 1.00 -20.44 -20.91
CA ARG A 202 2.44 -20.16 -20.83
C ARG A 202 2.86 -19.30 -22.01
N ARG A 203 3.72 -18.31 -21.77
CA ARG A 203 4.36 -17.47 -22.80
C ARG A 203 5.84 -17.36 -22.48
N ALA A 204 6.67 -17.07 -23.48
CA ALA A 204 8.13 -16.96 -23.31
C ALA A 204 8.60 -16.01 -22.18
N VAL A 205 7.77 -15.03 -21.79
CA VAL A 205 8.09 -14.04 -20.73
C VAL A 205 7.19 -14.13 -19.48
N GLY A 206 6.23 -15.05 -19.43
CA GLY A 206 5.31 -15.10 -18.29
C GLY A 206 4.18 -16.13 -18.34
N LEU A 207 3.51 -16.24 -17.19
CA LEU A 207 2.52 -17.29 -16.90
C LEU A 207 1.17 -16.67 -16.50
N VAL A 208 0.08 -17.24 -17.00
CA VAL A 208 -1.31 -16.84 -16.68
C VAL A 208 -1.95 -17.93 -15.82
N TRP A 209 -2.53 -17.52 -14.69
CA TRP A 209 -3.06 -18.41 -13.66
C TRP A 209 -4.56 -18.15 -13.43
N VAL A 210 -5.30 -19.21 -13.12
CA VAL A 210 -6.61 -19.13 -12.46
C VAL A 210 -6.42 -19.56 -11.02
N VAL A 211 -6.90 -18.73 -10.08
CA VAL A 211 -6.61 -18.94 -8.66
C VAL A 211 -7.88 -18.81 -7.81
N GLY A 212 -8.15 -19.85 -7.03
CA GLY A 212 -9.40 -20.06 -6.32
C GLY A 212 -10.08 -21.37 -6.74
N LYS A 213 -11.00 -21.86 -5.91
CA LYS A 213 -11.82 -23.05 -6.18
C LYS A 213 -13.29 -22.67 -6.19
N ASP A 214 -14.00 -23.07 -7.24
CA ASP A 214 -15.47 -23.03 -7.38
C ASP A 214 -16.10 -21.68 -6.97
N GLY A 215 -15.50 -20.57 -7.42
CA GLY A 215 -15.96 -19.19 -7.12
C GLY A 215 -15.42 -18.58 -5.82
N THR A 216 -14.62 -19.32 -5.05
CA THR A 216 -13.97 -18.82 -3.82
C THR A 216 -12.65 -18.13 -4.15
N ASP A 217 -12.45 -16.88 -3.72
CA ASP A 217 -11.25 -16.11 -4.04
C ASP A 217 -9.99 -16.66 -3.36
N GLY A 218 -9.06 -17.22 -4.15
CA GLY A 218 -7.79 -17.79 -3.70
C GLY A 218 -6.73 -16.73 -3.37
N ALA A 219 -7.07 -15.77 -2.52
CA ALA A 219 -6.22 -14.58 -2.28
C ALA A 219 -4.81 -14.90 -1.75
N PHE A 220 -4.64 -16.01 -1.02
CA PHE A 220 -3.33 -16.42 -0.50
C PHE A 220 -2.50 -17.16 -1.54
N GLU A 221 -3.16 -18.03 -2.30
CA GLU A 221 -2.59 -18.80 -3.38
C GLU A 221 -2.09 -17.82 -4.46
N ARG A 222 -2.91 -16.80 -4.79
CA ARG A 222 -2.57 -15.70 -5.71
C ARG A 222 -1.37 -14.90 -5.19
N TYR A 223 -1.34 -14.63 -3.89
CA TYR A 223 -0.20 -13.98 -3.23
C TYR A 223 1.09 -14.80 -3.35
N VAL A 224 1.03 -16.13 -3.16
CA VAL A 224 2.20 -17.01 -3.28
C VAL A 224 2.69 -17.07 -4.73
N VAL A 225 1.79 -17.26 -5.70
CA VAL A 225 2.10 -17.27 -7.14
C VAL A 225 2.88 -16.01 -7.54
N HIS A 226 2.35 -14.82 -7.23
CA HIS A 226 3.02 -13.57 -7.61
C HIS A 226 4.30 -13.31 -6.82
N CYS A 227 4.42 -13.77 -5.56
CA CYS A 227 5.67 -13.67 -4.81
C CYS A 227 6.78 -14.55 -5.42
N LEU A 228 6.45 -15.78 -5.85
CA LEU A 228 7.42 -16.68 -6.46
C LEU A 228 7.79 -16.24 -7.87
N ALA A 229 6.82 -15.93 -8.73
CA ALA A 229 7.09 -15.40 -10.06
C ALA A 229 8.01 -14.17 -9.98
N ARG A 230 7.73 -13.24 -9.05
CA ARG A 230 8.58 -12.09 -8.76
C ARG A 230 10.00 -12.45 -8.28
N TRP A 231 10.15 -13.49 -7.46
CA TRP A 231 11.48 -13.97 -7.00
C TRP A 231 12.34 -14.47 -8.15
N TYR A 232 11.71 -15.17 -9.11
CA TYR A 232 12.36 -15.68 -10.33
C TYR A 232 12.40 -14.67 -11.51
N GLY A 233 11.91 -13.45 -11.33
CA GLY A 233 11.88 -12.42 -12.40
C GLY A 233 10.83 -12.63 -13.49
N VAL A 234 9.84 -13.50 -13.24
CA VAL A 234 8.80 -13.94 -14.18
C VAL A 234 7.58 -13.02 -14.14
N VAL A 235 7.03 -12.65 -15.30
CA VAL A 235 5.76 -11.92 -15.38
C VAL A 235 4.60 -12.88 -15.06
N SER A 236 3.71 -12.50 -14.17
CA SER A 236 2.57 -13.34 -13.75
C SER A 236 1.26 -12.58 -13.74
N PHE A 237 0.22 -13.20 -14.29
CA PHE A 237 -1.13 -12.66 -14.34
C PHE A 237 -2.11 -13.64 -13.69
N SER A 238 -2.96 -13.20 -12.77
CA SER A 238 -4.05 -14.03 -12.23
C SER A 238 -5.40 -13.56 -12.73
N LYS A 239 -6.26 -14.49 -13.13
CA LYS A 239 -7.70 -14.31 -13.30
C LYS A 239 -8.44 -14.62 -11.98
#